data_AF-A0A7S0XYE0-F1
#
_entry.id   AF-A0A7S0XYE0-F1
#
_cell.length_a   1.000
_cell.length_b   1.000
_cell.length_c   1.000
_cell.angle_alpha   90.00
_cell.angle_beta   90.00
_cell.angle_gamma   90.00
#
_symmetry.space_group_name_H-M   'P 1'
#
loop_
_entity.id
_entity.type
_entity.pdbx_description
1 polymer ?
#
loop_
_entity_poly.entity_id
_entity_poly.type
_entity_poly.pdbx_seq_one_letter_code
_entity_poly.pdbx_strand_id
1 'polypeptide(L)'
;AIGGGNVLNFDNEDDIEDNIGSDDPLREFQEQLLSVEKDKLPKCSRQLLGLLPPGEIIVQQSSCPGLRSRYYRLMMPDVGVVVCRSCSKMFNEELFELEYLKLGHCPFCRTRNPDDLQWAYPLIDE
;
A
#
# COMPACT_ATOMS: atom_id res chain seq x y z
N ALA A 1 1.17 6.30 37.96
CA ALA A 1 2.22 7.30 37.68
C ALA A 1 1.61 8.34 36.76
N ILE A 2 1.65 9.61 37.12
CA ILE A 2 1.09 10.71 36.32
C ILE A 2 2.19 11.14 35.34
N GLY A 3 2.01 10.85 34.06
CA GLY A 3 2.99 11.19 33.01
C GLY A 3 2.97 12.69 32.74
N GLY A 4 4.14 13.33 32.82
CA GLY A 4 4.32 14.73 32.44
C GLY A 4 4.40 14.86 30.91
N GLY A 5 3.67 15.83 30.36
CA GLY A 5 3.83 16.27 28.97
C GLY A 5 4.72 17.51 28.93
N ASN A 6 5.69 17.53 28.00
CA ASN A 6 6.46 18.74 27.71
C ASN A 6 5.76 19.53 26.60
N VAL A 7 5.68 20.85 26.78
CA VAL A 7 5.21 21.81 25.77
C VAL A 7 6.43 22.26 24.97
N LEU A 8 6.35 22.14 23.64
CA LEU A 8 7.34 22.70 22.73
C LEU A 8 6.96 24.16 22.45
N ASN A 9 7.78 25.11 22.90
CA ASN A 9 7.67 26.51 22.51
C ASN A 9 8.34 26.71 21.14
N PHE A 10 7.63 27.37 20.23
CA PHE A 10 8.09 27.75 18.89
C PHE A 10 8.48 29.24 18.84
N ASP A 11 9.28 29.72 19.79
CA ASP A 11 9.64 31.14 19.85
C ASP A 11 10.93 31.49 19.07
N ASN A 12 11.40 30.60 18.19
CA ASN A 12 12.50 30.89 17.26
C ASN A 12 12.02 30.73 15.82
N GLU A 13 11.62 31.84 15.19
CA GLU A 13 11.27 31.90 13.76
C GLU A 13 12.50 31.81 12.84
N ASP A 14 13.72 31.77 13.41
CA ASP A 14 14.98 31.72 12.66
C ASP A 14 15.59 30.29 12.50
N ASP A 15 14.95 29.24 13.04
CA ASP A 15 15.42 27.84 12.96
C ASP A 15 14.65 26.97 11.94
N ILE A 16 13.72 27.56 11.17
CA ILE A 16 12.83 26.79 10.25
C ILE A 16 13.41 26.68 8.83
N GLU A 17 14.42 27.48 8.48
CA GLU A 17 15.08 27.41 7.18
C GLU A 17 16.39 26.59 7.31
N ASP A 18 16.36 25.33 6.82
CA ASP A 18 17.51 24.54 6.31
C ASP A 18 17.55 23.05 6.69
N ASN A 19 16.50 22.46 7.28
CA ASN A 19 16.47 21.00 7.55
C ASN A 19 15.25 20.26 7.01
N ILE A 20 14.74 20.67 5.84
CA ILE A 20 13.87 19.82 5.04
C ILE A 20 14.80 19.00 4.13
N GLY A 21 15.20 17.84 4.64
CA GLY A 21 16.16 16.93 4.03
C GLY A 21 15.96 16.76 2.52
N SER A 22 16.94 17.20 1.75
CA SER A 22 17.04 17.01 0.30
C SER A 22 17.18 15.55 -0.12
N ASP A 23 17.37 14.65 0.84
CA ASP A 23 17.67 13.23 0.65
C ASP A 23 16.50 12.34 1.10
N ASP A 24 15.26 12.71 0.78
CA ASP A 24 14.12 11.81 0.97
C ASP A 24 14.13 10.71 -0.12
N PRO A 25 14.51 9.45 0.21
CA PRO A 25 14.56 8.37 -0.76
C PRO A 25 13.17 8.02 -1.32
N LEU A 26 12.08 8.43 -0.66
CA LEU A 26 10.71 8.25 -1.15
C LEU A 26 10.41 9.15 -2.35
N ARG A 27 11.00 10.35 -2.42
CA ARG A 27 10.79 11.29 -3.51
C ARG A 27 11.33 10.75 -4.83
N GLU A 28 12.55 10.21 -4.82
CA GLU A 28 13.15 9.58 -6.01
C GLU A 28 12.30 8.41 -6.51
N PHE A 29 11.79 7.58 -5.60
CA PHE A 29 10.91 6.48 -5.96
C PHE A 29 9.57 6.95 -6.55
N GLN A 30 9.02 8.04 -6.02
CA GLN A 30 7.79 8.63 -6.54
C GLN A 30 8.00 9.23 -7.93
N GLU A 31 9.13 9.88 -8.17
CA GLU A 31 9.53 10.32 -9.50
C GLU A 31 9.69 9.12 -10.46
N GLN A 32 10.29 8.01 -10.03
CA GLN A 32 10.37 6.78 -10.82
C GLN A 32 9.00 6.21 -11.19
N LEU A 33 7.98 6.35 -10.32
CA LEU A 33 6.60 5.90 -10.58
C LEU A 33 5.83 6.81 -11.56
N LEU A 34 6.11 8.11 -11.53
CA LEU A 34 5.48 9.09 -12.42
C LEU A 34 6.16 9.14 -13.79
N SER A 35 7.46 8.88 -13.83
CA SER A 35 8.30 8.93 -15.04
C SER A 35 8.39 7.60 -15.78
N VAL A 36 7.54 6.62 -15.46
CA VAL A 36 7.58 5.28 -16.06
C VAL A 36 7.50 5.37 -17.59
N GLU A 37 8.66 5.37 -18.23
CA GLU A 37 8.81 4.92 -19.61
C GLU A 37 8.19 3.53 -19.68
N LYS A 38 7.37 3.28 -20.71
CA LYS A 38 6.49 2.10 -20.83
C LYS A 38 7.14 0.73 -20.59
N ASP A 39 8.47 0.65 -20.58
CA ASP A 39 9.24 -0.60 -20.48
C ASP A 39 10.14 -0.73 -19.23
N LYS A 40 10.17 0.25 -18.31
CA LYS A 40 11.04 0.18 -17.12
C LYS A 40 10.24 0.11 -15.82
N LEU A 41 10.35 -1.02 -15.13
CA LEU A 41 9.74 -1.20 -13.82
C LEU A 41 10.44 -0.32 -12.76
N PRO A 42 9.68 0.34 -11.86
CA PRO A 42 10.25 1.11 -10.76
C PRO A 42 11.04 0.19 -9.84
N LYS A 43 12.22 0.64 -9.38
CA LYS A 43 13.08 -0.16 -8.52
C LYS A 43 12.84 0.24 -7.06
N CYS A 44 12.42 -0.71 -6.24
CA CYS A 44 12.25 -0.51 -4.81
C CYS A 44 13.21 -1.41 -4.03
N SER A 45 14.07 -0.82 -3.19
CA SER A 45 14.94 -1.59 -2.29
C SER A 45 14.16 -2.05 -1.05
N ARG A 46 14.67 -3.07 -0.33
CA ARG A 46 14.04 -3.55 0.93
C ARG A 46 13.90 -2.42 1.97
N GLN A 47 14.88 -1.53 2.05
CA GLN A 47 14.87 -0.40 2.98
C GLN A 47 13.77 0.60 2.60
N LEU A 48 13.68 0.94 1.32
CA LEU A 48 12.67 1.85 0.79
C LEU A 48 11.25 1.27 0.95
N LEU A 49 11.07 -0.03 0.75
CA LEU A 49 9.80 -0.71 0.98
C LEU A 49 9.33 -0.58 2.44
N GLY A 50 10.27 -0.59 3.39
CA GLY A 50 9.96 -0.40 4.82
C GLY A 50 9.65 1.05 5.21
N LEU A 51 9.99 2.03 4.36
CA LEU A 51 9.65 3.44 4.56
C LEU A 51 8.28 3.79 3.99
N LEU A 52 7.75 2.97 3.08
CA LEU A 52 6.44 3.19 2.47
C LEU A 52 5.32 2.88 3.47
N PRO A 53 4.21 3.64 3.46
CA PRO A 53 3.07 3.36 4.33
C PRO A 53 2.53 1.94 4.07
N PRO A 54 2.33 1.11 5.11
CA PRO A 54 1.87 -0.27 4.92
C PRO A 54 0.47 -0.35 4.31
N GLY A 55 -0.38 0.66 4.52
CA GLY A 55 -1.70 0.76 3.90
C GLY A 55 -1.68 1.14 2.41
N GLU A 56 -0.54 1.53 1.87
CA GLU A 56 -0.36 1.84 0.44
C GLU A 56 0.26 0.69 -0.35
N ILE A 57 0.62 -0.41 0.31
CA ILE A 57 1.36 -1.50 -0.32
C ILE A 57 0.56 -2.80 -0.27
N ILE A 58 0.31 -3.37 -1.44
CA ILE A 58 -0.25 -4.70 -1.58
C ILE A 58 0.87 -5.68 -1.86
N VAL A 59 1.01 -6.68 -0.97
CA VAL A 59 1.94 -7.79 -1.13
C VAL A 59 1.20 -8.99 -1.68
N GLN A 60 1.36 -9.27 -2.96
CA GLN A 60 0.82 -10.47 -3.59
C GLN A 60 1.84 -11.60 -3.47
N GLN A 61 1.61 -12.48 -2.51
CA GLN A 61 2.39 -13.70 -2.34
C GLN A 61 2.14 -14.64 -3.53
N SER A 62 3.21 -15.25 -4.05
CA SER A 62 3.06 -16.27 -5.06
C SER A 62 2.72 -17.61 -4.41
N SER A 63 1.72 -18.30 -4.93
CA SER A 63 1.38 -19.67 -4.56
C SER A 63 2.38 -20.71 -5.11
N CYS A 64 3.24 -20.33 -6.05
CA CYS A 64 4.23 -21.21 -6.65
C CYS A 64 5.57 -21.16 -5.89
N PRO A 65 6.08 -22.30 -5.40
CA PRO A 65 7.42 -22.36 -4.80
C PRO A 65 8.49 -21.87 -5.77
N GLY A 66 9.28 -20.86 -5.37
CA GLY A 66 10.38 -20.31 -6.18
C GLY A 66 10.04 -19.05 -6.97
N LEU A 67 8.78 -18.63 -7.02
CA LEU A 67 8.40 -17.36 -7.62
C LEU A 67 8.44 -16.24 -6.57
N ARG A 68 9.05 -15.09 -6.90
CA ARG A 68 9.12 -13.96 -5.98
C ARG A 68 7.74 -13.33 -5.79
N SER A 69 7.44 -12.90 -4.57
CA SER A 69 6.26 -12.07 -4.26
C SER A 69 6.28 -10.79 -5.07
N ARG A 70 5.10 -10.35 -5.51
CA ARG A 70 4.92 -9.10 -6.24
C ARG A 70 4.42 -8.02 -5.27
N TYR A 71 4.93 -6.82 -5.44
CA TYR A 71 4.57 -5.66 -4.62
C TYR A 71 3.89 -4.65 -5.53
N TYR A 72 2.77 -4.11 -5.07
CA TYR A 72 1.99 -3.10 -5.77
C TYR A 72 1.82 -1.91 -4.84
N ARG A 73 2.09 -0.69 -5.32
CA ARG A 73 1.78 0.53 -4.60
C ARG A 73 0.43 1.06 -5.08
N LEU A 74 -0.44 1.41 -4.13
CA LEU A 74 -1.67 2.12 -4.39
C LEU A 74 -1.34 3.57 -4.74
N MET A 75 -1.66 3.98 -5.96
CA MET A 75 -1.51 5.38 -6.38
C MET A 75 -2.58 6.29 -5.76
N MET A 76 -3.71 5.68 -5.35
CA MET A 76 -4.84 6.35 -4.70
C MET A 76 -5.22 5.53 -3.47
N PRO A 77 -4.66 5.83 -2.28
CA PRO A 77 -4.93 5.07 -1.05
C PRO A 77 -6.40 5.14 -0.60
N ASP A 78 -7.08 6.25 -0.92
CA ASP A 78 -8.50 6.45 -0.59
C ASP A 78 -9.43 5.49 -1.35
N VAL A 79 -8.93 4.89 -2.44
CA VAL A 79 -9.67 3.92 -3.23
C VAL A 79 -9.35 2.53 -2.71
N GLY A 80 -10.29 1.97 -1.94
CA GLY A 80 -10.20 0.61 -1.43
C GLY A 80 -9.96 -0.42 -2.53
N VAL A 81 -9.06 -1.36 -2.27
CA VAL A 81 -8.75 -2.48 -3.17
C VAL A 81 -8.92 -3.80 -2.44
N VAL A 82 -9.56 -4.76 -3.11
CA VAL A 82 -9.73 -6.14 -2.63
C VAL A 82 -8.96 -7.08 -3.54
N VAL A 83 -8.25 -8.05 -2.94
CA VAL A 83 -7.54 -9.11 -3.65
C VAL A 83 -8.23 -10.44 -3.40
N CYS A 84 -8.64 -11.11 -4.46
CA CYS A 84 -9.17 -12.48 -4.34
C CYS A 84 -8.02 -13.46 -4.08
N ARG A 85 -8.05 -14.24 -2.99
CA ARG A 85 -7.01 -15.23 -2.66
C ARG A 85 -6.96 -16.39 -3.66
N SER A 86 -8.09 -16.74 -4.28
CA SER A 86 -8.16 -17.87 -5.22
C SER A 86 -7.53 -17.55 -6.58
N CYS A 87 -7.75 -16.36 -7.13
CA CYS A 87 -7.23 -15.98 -8.45
C CYS A 87 -6.19 -14.85 -8.43
N SER A 88 -5.91 -14.30 -7.25
CA SER A 88 -4.98 -13.19 -7.00
C SER A 88 -5.23 -11.97 -7.89
N LYS A 89 -6.49 -11.75 -8.32
CA LYS A 89 -6.92 -10.55 -9.03
C LYS A 89 -7.26 -9.46 -8.02
N MET A 90 -6.85 -8.24 -8.34
CA MET A 90 -7.15 -7.03 -7.60
C MET A 90 -8.37 -6.36 -8.22
N PHE A 91 -9.27 -5.87 -7.37
CA PHE A 91 -10.51 -5.19 -7.75
C PHE A 91 -10.67 -3.95 -6.88
N ASN A 92 -11.39 -2.95 -7.39
CA ASN A 92 -11.89 -1.88 -6.53
C ASN A 92 -12.89 -2.48 -5.52
N GLU A 93 -12.76 -2.12 -4.25
CA GLU A 93 -13.52 -2.67 -3.14
C GLU A 93 -15.03 -2.49 -3.31
N GLU A 94 -15.48 -1.25 -3.54
CA GLU A 94 -16.90 -0.92 -3.68
C GLU A 94 -17.56 -1.66 -4.85
N LEU A 95 -16.90 -1.67 -6.01
CA LEU A 95 -17.41 -2.37 -7.20
C LEU A 95 -17.44 -3.88 -6.98
N PHE A 96 -16.41 -4.43 -6.35
CA PHE A 96 -16.33 -5.86 -6.07
C PHE A 96 -17.41 -6.29 -5.09
N GLU A 97 -17.63 -5.55 -4.00
CA GLU A 97 -18.68 -5.84 -3.02
C GLU A 97 -20.06 -5.84 -3.67
N LEU A 98 -20.38 -4.81 -4.46
CA LEU A 98 -21.65 -4.72 -5.19
C LEU A 98 -21.85 -5.90 -6.13
N GLU A 99 -20.81 -6.30 -6.87
CA GLU A 99 -20.89 -7.39 -7.83
C GLU A 99 -20.95 -8.75 -7.15
N TYR A 100 -20.24 -8.91 -6.05
CA TYR A 100 -20.28 -10.10 -5.22
C TYR A 100 -21.65 -10.27 -4.54
N LEU A 101 -22.28 -9.20 -4.07
CA LEU A 101 -23.65 -9.23 -3.53
C LEU A 101 -24.67 -9.66 -4.59
N LYS A 102 -24.47 -9.27 -5.86
CA LYS A 102 -25.36 -9.65 -6.97
C LYS A 102 -25.16 -11.09 -7.44
N LEU A 103 -23.90 -11.53 -7.58
CA LEU A 103 -23.55 -12.83 -8.18
C LEU A 103 -23.40 -13.94 -7.12
N GLY A 104 -23.10 -13.58 -5.88
CA GLY A 104 -22.73 -14.49 -4.80
C GLY A 104 -21.36 -15.15 -4.97
N HIS A 105 -20.50 -14.61 -5.85
CA HIS A 105 -19.17 -15.14 -6.11
C HIS A 105 -18.23 -14.10 -6.74
N CYS A 106 -16.93 -14.36 -6.71
CA CYS A 106 -15.94 -13.57 -7.45
C CYS A 106 -16.33 -13.46 -8.93
N PRO A 107 -16.35 -12.26 -9.54
CA PRO A 107 -16.74 -12.06 -10.94
C PRO A 107 -15.78 -12.73 -11.93
N PHE A 108 -14.54 -13.00 -11.52
CA PHE A 108 -13.51 -13.59 -12.38
C PHE A 108 -13.43 -15.12 -12.24
N CYS A 109 -13.21 -15.64 -11.02
CA CYS A 109 -12.98 -17.07 -10.79
C CYS A 109 -14.18 -17.84 -10.24
N ARG A 110 -15.29 -17.16 -9.94
CA ARG A 110 -16.52 -17.74 -9.38
C ARG A 110 -16.39 -18.41 -8.02
N THR A 111 -15.30 -18.15 -7.29
CA THR A 111 -15.15 -18.57 -5.89
C THR A 111 -16.16 -17.85 -4.99
N ARG A 112 -16.83 -18.60 -4.11
CA ARG A 112 -17.96 -18.17 -3.28
C ARG A 112 -17.62 -17.88 -1.82
N ASN A 113 -16.38 -18.05 -1.42
CA ASN A 113 -16.02 -17.86 -0.02
C ASN A 113 -15.55 -16.42 0.20
N PRO A 114 -16.26 -15.60 1.00
CA PRO A 114 -15.80 -14.25 1.32
C PRO A 114 -14.53 -14.27 2.19
N ASP A 115 -14.29 -15.36 2.95
CA ASP A 115 -13.04 -15.54 3.70
C ASP A 115 -11.81 -15.75 2.78
N ASP A 116 -12.05 -16.03 1.49
CA ASP A 116 -11.02 -16.09 0.47
C ASP A 116 -10.68 -14.70 -0.09
N LEU A 117 -11.13 -13.61 0.55
CA LEU A 117 -10.79 -12.24 0.17
C LEU A 117 -9.75 -11.67 1.13
N GLN A 118 -8.79 -10.93 0.58
CA GLN A 118 -7.85 -10.14 1.36
C GLN A 118 -8.10 -8.66 1.03
N TRP A 119 -8.61 -7.93 2.02
CA TRP A 119 -8.72 -6.47 1.97
C TRP A 119 -7.32 -5.85 2.03
N ALA A 120 -7.10 -4.77 1.27
CA ALA A 120 -5.79 -4.11 1.20
C ALA A 120 -5.47 -3.21 2.41
N TYR A 121 -6.32 -3.11 3.43
CA TYR A 121 -5.91 -2.49 4.70
C TYR A 121 -4.90 -3.40 5.45
N PRO A 122 -3.97 -2.82 6.22
CA PRO A 122 -2.99 -3.60 6.94
C PRO A 122 -3.66 -4.37 8.08
N LEU A 123 -3.21 -5.61 8.28
CA LEU A 123 -3.28 -6.26 9.59
C LEU A 123 -2.53 -5.33 10.56
N ILE A 124 -3.30 -4.61 11.37
CA ILE A 124 -2.79 -3.99 12.60
C ILE A 124 -2.61 -5.18 13.55
N ASP A 125 -1.40 -5.76 13.58
CA ASP A 125 -0.99 -6.50 14.77
C ASP A 125 -0.64 -5.44 15.82
N GLU A 126 -1.52 -5.30 16.83
CA GLU A 126 -1.25 -4.57 18.07
C GLU A 126 -0.09 -5.18 18.87
#